data_AF-A0AA38GCW1-F1
#
_entry.id   AF-A0AA38GCW1-F1
#
_cell.length_a   1.000
_cell.length_b   1.000
_cell.length_c   1.000
_cell.angle_alpha   90.00
_cell.angle_beta   90.00
_cell.angle_gamma   90.00
#
_symmetry.space_group_name_H-M   'P 1'
#
loop_
_entity.id
_entity.type
_entity.pdbx_description
1 polymer ?
#
loop_
_entity_poly.entity_id
_entity_poly.type
_entity_poly.pdbx_seq_one_letter_code
_entity_poly.pdbx_strand_id
1 'polypeptide(L)'
;MATKLMADPEGIDVRGLSHLVDPNWQDPTYRRCIAAALVEVVYQLQKNEQKAEQLCALLPFKVKEIMRDEHDNSIFGAVFQWVQRSKPTSGCGGKIPLEVVAFRGTIFELETWLMDFTHDWNILFAKMDLLRRGGMALNYLQTSIQRCRPDNIWIVGHSLGASIALVAVRKLTREERENLEAHLFNPPFILPRFLELKFYEVFGKVLSTIRKGSFSLPFPQLEGIRKGIQGACDSVALRMGLQDENKLLDLYSEFIGLGNWIPNLYVNKKDPICCTYISYLETLKGIYGQESHLVQEKMKYLFCFEVVNNKTPWHMVPSANLTVAVTDQ
;
A
#
# COMPACT_ATOMS: atom_id res chain seq x y z
N MET A 1 -17.23 -8.01 13.98
CA MET A 1 -17.17 -6.53 14.09
C MET A 1 -15.75 -6.02 13.90
N ALA A 2 -14.76 -6.50 14.68
CA ALA A 2 -13.34 -6.21 14.48
C ALA A 2 -12.85 -6.54 13.05
N THR A 3 -13.27 -7.67 12.45
CA THR A 3 -12.89 -8.05 11.08
C THR A 3 -13.41 -7.13 9.98
N LYS A 4 -14.56 -6.45 10.19
CA LYS A 4 -15.11 -5.45 9.25
C LYS A 4 -14.32 -4.14 9.37
N LEU A 5 -14.10 -3.69 10.61
CA LEU A 5 -13.16 -2.61 10.98
C LEU A 5 -11.72 -2.83 10.47
N MET A 6 -11.27 -4.09 10.36
CA MET A 6 -9.91 -4.48 10.00
C MET A 6 -9.59 -4.38 8.50
N ALA A 7 -10.62 -4.33 7.65
CA ALA A 7 -10.46 -4.33 6.20
C ALA A 7 -11.15 -3.14 5.53
N ASP A 8 -12.25 -2.64 6.09
CA ASP A 8 -13.00 -1.52 5.54
C ASP A 8 -13.32 -0.53 6.68
N PRO A 9 -12.61 0.61 6.74
CA PRO A 9 -12.89 1.62 7.74
C PRO A 9 -14.21 2.35 7.51
N GLU A 10 -14.86 2.18 6.35
CA GLU A 10 -16.14 2.86 6.10
C GLU A 10 -17.28 2.30 6.96
N GLY A 11 -17.98 3.20 7.66
CA GLY A 11 -19.19 2.84 8.40
C GLY A 11 -18.95 2.35 9.84
N ILE A 12 -17.85 2.76 10.47
CA ILE A 12 -17.64 2.53 11.91
C ILE A 12 -18.70 3.30 12.72
N ASP A 13 -19.49 2.58 13.53
CA ASP A 13 -20.43 3.16 14.51
C ASP A 13 -19.67 3.56 15.80
N VAL A 14 -20.14 4.62 16.46
CA VAL A 14 -19.70 5.11 17.77
C VAL A 14 -19.68 3.97 18.80
N ARG A 15 -20.66 3.06 18.75
CA ARG A 15 -20.71 1.86 19.60
C ARG A 15 -19.55 0.89 19.36
N GLY A 16 -19.05 0.84 18.12
CA GLY A 16 -17.93 0.02 17.70
C GLY A 16 -16.59 0.47 18.26
N LEU A 17 -16.44 1.71 18.75
CA LEU A 17 -15.18 2.24 19.30
C LEU A 17 -15.11 2.16 20.84
N SER A 18 -16.16 1.65 21.49
CA SER A 18 -16.24 1.52 22.96
C SER A 18 -15.14 0.63 23.56
N HIS A 19 -14.55 -0.26 22.78
CA HIS A 19 -13.43 -1.12 23.21
C HIS A 19 -12.05 -0.42 23.16
N LEU A 20 -11.97 0.81 22.64
CA LEU A 20 -10.72 1.59 22.59
C LEU A 20 -10.49 2.45 23.86
N VAL A 21 -11.31 2.24 24.89
CA VAL A 21 -11.26 3.00 26.16
C VAL A 21 -10.01 2.66 26.98
N ASP A 22 -9.50 1.42 26.89
CA ASP A 22 -8.26 1.00 27.54
C ASP A 22 -7.09 0.97 26.54
N PRO A 23 -6.14 1.93 26.63
CA PRO A 23 -5.10 2.07 25.62
C PRO A 23 -4.02 0.98 25.75
N ASN A 24 -3.98 0.05 24.80
CA ASN A 24 -2.89 -0.91 24.67
C ASN A 24 -2.07 -0.67 23.39
N TRP A 25 -1.12 0.25 23.47
CA TRP A 25 -0.24 0.61 22.33
C TRP A 25 0.72 -0.49 21.88
N GLN A 26 0.82 -1.59 22.62
CA GLN A 26 1.60 -2.76 22.20
C GLN A 26 0.80 -3.73 21.33
N ASP A 27 -0.53 -3.69 21.41
CA ASP A 27 -1.38 -4.58 20.63
C ASP A 27 -1.50 -4.10 19.17
N PRO A 28 -1.02 -4.87 18.18
CA PRO A 28 -1.17 -4.52 16.77
C PRO A 28 -2.63 -4.36 16.33
N THR A 29 -3.57 -5.06 16.98
CA THR A 29 -5.01 -4.93 16.72
C THR A 29 -5.51 -3.56 17.18
N TYR A 30 -5.21 -3.17 18.42
CA TYR A 30 -5.53 -1.84 18.94
C TYR A 30 -4.99 -0.71 18.04
N ARG A 31 -3.70 -0.78 17.67
CA ARG A 31 -3.07 0.22 16.78
C ARG A 31 -3.76 0.33 15.43
N ARG A 32 -4.13 -0.82 14.84
CA ARG A 32 -4.88 -0.88 13.60
C ARG A 32 -6.28 -0.29 13.74
N CYS A 33 -7.00 -0.60 14.81
CA CYS A 33 -8.32 -0.01 15.07
C CYS A 33 -8.26 1.51 15.21
N ILE A 34 -7.23 2.03 15.90
CA ILE A 34 -6.98 3.48 15.98
C ILE A 34 -6.74 4.06 14.58
N ALA A 35 -5.85 3.45 13.78
CA ALA A 35 -5.57 3.91 12.42
C ALA A 35 -6.83 3.93 11.54
N ALA A 36 -7.64 2.86 11.58
CA ALA A 36 -8.91 2.77 10.84
C ALA A 36 -9.92 3.82 11.30
N ALA A 37 -10.06 4.02 12.62
CA ALA A 37 -10.98 5.02 13.18
C ALA A 37 -10.59 6.45 12.80
N LEU A 38 -9.29 6.78 12.77
CA LEU A 38 -8.82 8.09 12.32
C LEU A 38 -9.12 8.32 10.84
N VAL A 39 -9.00 7.29 9.99
CA VAL A 39 -9.42 7.38 8.58
C VAL A 39 -10.93 7.61 8.46
N GLU A 40 -11.76 6.93 9.25
CA GLU A 40 -13.21 7.17 9.26
C GLU A 40 -13.55 8.59 9.72
N VAL A 41 -12.82 9.16 10.69
CA VAL A 41 -13.00 10.58 11.04
C VAL A 41 -12.78 11.47 9.81
N VAL A 42 -11.77 11.20 8.97
CA VAL A 42 -11.56 11.96 7.71
C VAL A 42 -12.73 11.80 6.74
N TYR A 43 -13.31 10.60 6.62
CA TYR A 43 -14.54 10.41 5.83
C TYR A 43 -15.71 11.23 6.37
N GLN A 44 -15.90 11.26 7.69
CA GLN A 44 -16.98 12.03 8.31
C GLN A 44 -16.73 13.54 8.25
N LEU A 45 -15.48 14.02 8.29
CA LEU A 45 -15.19 15.44 8.08
C LEU A 45 -15.74 15.95 6.73
N GLN A 46 -15.78 15.10 5.70
CA GLN A 46 -16.38 15.43 4.40
C GLN A 46 -17.92 15.28 4.38
N LYS A 47 -18.47 14.29 5.10
CA LYS A 47 -19.89 13.90 5.01
C LYS A 47 -20.78 14.56 6.06
N ASN A 48 -20.33 14.58 7.32
CA ASN A 48 -21.07 15.03 8.49
C ASN A 48 -20.08 15.44 9.61
N GLU A 49 -19.88 16.75 9.74
CA GLU A 49 -18.96 17.35 10.72
C GLU A 49 -19.31 16.95 12.17
N GLN A 50 -20.60 16.97 12.53
CA GLN A 50 -21.04 16.58 13.88
C GLN A 50 -20.69 15.12 14.21
N LYS A 51 -20.84 14.22 13.23
CA LYS A 51 -20.44 12.81 13.41
C LYS A 51 -18.92 12.66 13.50
N ALA A 52 -18.16 13.47 12.76
CA ALA A 52 -16.70 13.50 12.85
C ALA A 52 -16.23 13.92 14.25
N GLU A 53 -16.84 14.97 14.82
CA GLU A 53 -16.56 15.43 16.18
C GLU A 53 -16.86 14.35 17.23
N GLN A 54 -18.00 13.68 17.13
CA GLN A 54 -18.39 12.59 18.03
C GLN A 54 -17.40 11.42 17.99
N LEU A 55 -17.01 10.98 16.79
CA LEU A 55 -16.01 9.91 16.63
C LEU A 55 -14.64 10.33 17.16
N CYS A 56 -14.19 11.53 16.83
CA CYS A 56 -12.91 12.08 17.26
C CYS A 56 -12.84 12.21 18.79
N ALA A 57 -13.95 12.60 19.45
CA ALA A 57 -14.03 12.70 20.91
C ALA A 57 -13.80 11.35 21.62
N LEU A 58 -14.10 10.22 20.99
CA LEU A 58 -13.79 8.89 21.54
C LEU A 58 -12.32 8.50 21.41
N LEU A 59 -11.60 9.11 20.48
CA LEU A 59 -10.21 8.78 20.18
C LEU A 59 -9.25 9.62 21.04
N PRO A 60 -8.04 9.12 21.35
CA PRO A 60 -7.04 9.87 22.09
C PRO A 60 -6.29 10.91 21.21
N PHE A 61 -6.96 11.42 20.19
CA PHE A 61 -6.44 12.41 19.26
C PHE A 61 -7.44 13.54 19.06
N LYS A 62 -6.95 14.70 18.63
CA LYS A 62 -7.78 15.79 18.11
C LYS A 62 -7.37 16.13 16.68
N VAL A 63 -8.33 16.60 15.88
CA VAL A 63 -8.01 17.18 14.57
C VAL A 63 -7.19 18.44 14.79
N LYS A 64 -5.98 18.48 14.24
CA LYS A 64 -5.09 19.64 14.29
C LYS A 64 -5.20 20.47 13.02
N GLU A 65 -5.25 19.79 11.87
CA GLU A 65 -5.27 20.43 10.57
C GLU A 65 -6.08 19.58 9.59
N ILE A 66 -6.90 20.24 8.75
CA ILE A 66 -7.72 19.58 7.73
C ILE A 66 -7.09 19.88 6.37
N MET A 67 -6.87 18.84 5.57
CA MET A 67 -6.30 18.96 4.24
C MET A 67 -7.43 19.06 3.22
N ARG A 68 -7.57 20.25 2.64
CA ARG A 68 -8.52 20.52 1.57
C ARG A 68 -7.79 20.65 0.25
N ASP A 69 -8.38 20.04 -0.77
CA ASP A 69 -7.94 20.18 -2.13
C ASP A 69 -8.57 21.44 -2.73
N GLU A 70 -7.76 22.43 -3.08
CA GLU A 70 -8.26 23.71 -3.61
C GLU A 70 -9.01 23.59 -4.93
N HIS A 71 -8.78 22.52 -5.70
CA HIS A 71 -9.38 22.34 -7.01
C HIS A 71 -10.86 21.94 -6.94
N ASP A 72 -11.22 21.05 -6.01
CA ASP A 72 -12.59 20.53 -5.86
C ASP A 72 -13.20 20.82 -4.47
N ASN A 73 -12.46 21.56 -3.63
CA ASN A 73 -12.78 21.87 -2.24
C ASN A 73 -13.03 20.63 -1.37
N SER A 74 -12.54 19.46 -1.80
CA SER A 74 -12.76 18.21 -1.07
C SER A 74 -11.74 18.04 0.06
N ILE A 75 -12.21 17.58 1.21
CA ILE A 75 -11.35 17.14 2.31
C ILE A 75 -10.81 15.77 1.94
N PHE A 76 -9.51 15.63 1.76
CA PHE A 76 -8.88 14.34 1.39
C PHE A 76 -8.03 13.75 2.52
N GLY A 77 -7.68 14.56 3.52
CA GLY A 77 -6.87 14.13 4.66
C GLY A 77 -6.99 15.05 5.86
N ALA A 78 -6.38 14.65 6.97
CA ALA A 78 -6.24 15.47 8.16
C ALA A 78 -4.99 15.08 8.95
N VAL A 79 -4.43 16.04 9.68
CA VAL A 79 -3.40 15.80 10.70
C VAL A 79 -4.08 15.75 12.06
N PHE A 80 -3.81 14.68 12.79
CA PHE A 80 -4.29 14.45 14.15
C PHE A 80 -3.15 14.62 15.12
N GLN A 81 -3.41 15.29 16.25
CA GLN A 81 -2.44 15.47 17.32
C GLN A 81 -2.86 14.62 18.52
N TRP A 82 -1.90 13.92 19.11
CA TRP A 82 -2.09 13.20 20.36
C TRP A 82 -2.59 14.14 21.46
N VAL A 83 -3.69 13.76 22.11
CA VAL A 83 -4.17 14.44 23.31
C VAL A 83 -3.78 13.58 24.48
N GLN A 84 -2.84 14.07 25.30
CA GLN A 84 -2.43 13.38 26.49
C GLN A 84 -3.60 13.31 27.49
N ARG A 85 -4.32 12.19 27.49
CA ARG A 85 -5.43 11.93 28.41
C ARG A 85 -4.95 11.46 29.80
N SER A 86 -3.70 10.99 29.91
CA SER A 86 -3.02 10.63 31.17
C SER A 86 -1.50 10.50 30.95
N LYS A 87 -0.67 10.57 32.00
CA LYS A 87 0.74 10.14 31.90
C LYS A 87 0.78 8.66 31.51
N PRO A 88 1.58 8.25 30.50
CA PRO A 88 1.79 6.84 30.24
C PRO A 88 2.34 6.21 31.53
N THR A 89 1.67 5.19 32.05
CA THR A 89 2.25 4.34 33.07
C THR A 89 3.58 3.85 32.53
N SER A 90 4.64 3.99 33.33
CA SER A 90 6.06 3.82 32.98
C SER A 90 6.48 2.39 32.57
N GLY A 91 5.58 1.61 32.00
CA GLY A 91 5.80 0.29 31.39
C GLY A 91 5.23 0.12 29.98
N CYS A 92 4.61 1.15 29.38
CA CYS A 92 4.09 1.08 28.01
C CYS A 92 5.24 1.22 26.99
N GLY A 93 5.98 0.14 26.71
CA GLY A 93 7.06 0.13 25.71
C GLY A 93 6.59 0.25 24.24
N GLY A 94 5.33 0.62 23.99
CA GLY A 94 4.75 0.76 22.65
C GLY A 94 4.85 2.21 22.23
N LYS A 95 5.39 2.48 21.05
CA LYS A 95 5.64 3.84 20.56
C LYS A 95 4.32 4.53 20.20
N ILE A 96 3.91 5.50 21.01
CA ILE A 96 2.70 6.29 20.79
C ILE A 96 3.02 7.38 19.77
N PRO A 97 2.27 7.50 18.66
CA PRO A 97 2.48 8.58 17.71
C PRO A 97 1.99 9.90 18.31
N LEU A 98 2.82 10.94 18.21
CA LEU A 98 2.45 12.32 18.59
C LEU A 98 1.58 12.98 17.53
N GLU A 99 1.82 12.65 16.26
CA GLU A 99 0.99 13.07 15.13
C GLU A 99 0.62 11.89 14.23
N VAL A 100 -0.60 11.91 13.70
CA VAL A 100 -1.06 10.96 12.70
C VAL A 100 -1.55 11.73 11.48
N VAL A 101 -0.99 11.42 10.32
CA VAL A 101 -1.39 12.00 9.03
C VAL A 101 -2.29 10.98 8.33
N ALA A 102 -3.58 11.28 8.22
CA ALA A 102 -4.58 10.35 7.72
C ALA A 102 -5.21 10.79 6.41
N PHE A 103 -5.46 9.84 5.50
CA PHE A 103 -6.06 10.08 4.19
C PHE A 103 -7.27 9.17 3.95
N ARG A 104 -8.37 9.73 3.45
CA ARG A 104 -9.55 8.94 3.06
C ARG A 104 -9.46 8.44 1.62
N GLY A 105 -10.20 7.38 1.34
CA GLY A 105 -10.47 6.94 -0.01
C GLY A 105 -11.52 7.79 -0.72
N THR A 106 -11.89 7.38 -1.93
CA THR A 106 -12.95 8.03 -2.69
C THR A 106 -14.31 7.64 -2.14
N ILE A 107 -15.22 8.61 -2.02
CA ILE A 107 -16.59 8.38 -1.54
C ILE A 107 -17.43 7.98 -2.76
N PHE A 108 -17.64 6.68 -2.98
CA PHE A 108 -18.56 6.14 -4.00
C PHE A 108 -19.39 4.99 -3.42
N GLU A 109 -20.58 4.74 -3.98
CA GLU A 109 -21.34 3.50 -3.74
C GLU A 109 -20.60 2.34 -4.42
N LEU A 110 -19.81 1.59 -3.64
CA LEU A 110 -18.93 0.51 -4.12
C LEU A 110 -19.63 -0.54 -4.99
N GLU A 111 -20.93 -0.79 -4.76
CA GLU A 111 -21.68 -1.85 -5.44
C GLU A 111 -21.93 -1.58 -6.93
N THR A 112 -22.26 -0.34 -7.29
CA THR A 112 -22.48 0.05 -8.70
C THR A 112 -21.16 0.08 -9.47
N TRP A 113 -20.08 0.45 -8.79
CA TRP A 113 -18.76 0.57 -9.41
C TRP A 113 -18.14 -0.79 -9.75
N LEU A 114 -18.31 -1.80 -8.89
CA LEU A 114 -17.82 -3.19 -9.09
C LEU A 114 -18.36 -3.88 -10.34
N MET A 115 -19.53 -3.48 -10.83
CA MET A 115 -20.17 -4.09 -11.99
C MET A 115 -19.72 -3.49 -13.34
N ASP A 116 -19.18 -2.25 -13.36
CA ASP A 116 -18.79 -1.51 -14.58
C ASP A 116 -17.27 -1.60 -14.92
N PHE A 117 -16.58 -2.63 -14.42
CA PHE A 117 -15.11 -2.77 -14.34
C PHE A 117 -14.31 -2.87 -15.67
N THR A 118 -14.93 -2.71 -16.84
CA THR A 118 -14.37 -3.23 -18.11
C THR A 118 -13.65 -2.23 -19.02
N HIS A 119 -13.37 -0.98 -18.62
CA HIS A 119 -12.72 0.00 -19.51
C HIS A 119 -11.34 0.55 -19.08
N ASP A 120 -10.69 -0.06 -18.08
CA ASP A 120 -9.48 0.32 -17.31
C ASP A 120 -9.85 0.92 -15.95
N TRP A 121 -9.09 0.61 -14.89
CA TRP A 121 -8.87 1.55 -13.78
C TRP A 121 -8.35 2.87 -14.38
N ASN A 122 -9.24 3.68 -14.91
CA ASN A 122 -9.05 4.40 -16.16
C ASN A 122 -8.05 5.55 -16.03
N ILE A 123 -6.78 5.14 -16.11
CA ILE A 123 -5.53 5.85 -15.82
C ILE A 123 -5.34 6.20 -14.32
N LEU A 124 -5.40 5.22 -13.40
CA LEU A 124 -5.12 5.37 -11.95
C LEU A 124 -6.09 6.33 -11.18
N PHE A 125 -7.09 6.91 -11.87
CA PHE A 125 -8.11 7.88 -11.43
C PHE A 125 -7.63 9.19 -10.76
N ALA A 126 -7.22 10.24 -11.46
CA ALA A 126 -6.39 10.29 -12.65
C ALA A 126 -4.97 10.58 -12.13
N LYS A 127 -3.90 9.91 -12.59
CA LYS A 127 -2.51 10.00 -12.07
C LYS A 127 -2.08 11.40 -11.56
N MET A 128 -2.54 12.48 -12.20
CA MET A 128 -2.38 13.86 -11.75
C MET A 128 -2.94 14.14 -10.35
N ASP A 129 -4.17 13.74 -10.01
CA ASP A 129 -4.75 13.96 -8.69
C ASP A 129 -4.05 13.15 -7.61
N LEU A 130 -3.70 11.88 -7.89
CA LEU A 130 -2.91 11.08 -6.96
C LEU A 130 -1.53 11.71 -6.73
N LEU A 131 -0.84 12.15 -7.78
CA LEU A 131 0.48 12.78 -7.66
C LEU A 131 0.42 14.16 -7.01
N ARG A 132 -0.64 14.93 -7.29
CA ARG A 132 -0.87 16.25 -6.73
C ARG A 132 -1.23 16.16 -5.26
N ARG A 133 -2.25 15.37 -4.89
CA ARG A 133 -2.60 15.10 -3.47
C ARG A 133 -1.46 14.40 -2.75
N GLY A 134 -0.70 13.53 -3.42
CA GLY A 134 0.53 12.94 -2.90
C GLY A 134 1.65 13.97 -2.65
N GLY A 135 1.78 14.97 -3.52
CA GLY A 135 2.68 16.11 -3.31
C GLY A 135 2.23 17.01 -2.16
N MET A 136 0.93 17.31 -2.07
CA MET A 136 0.36 18.03 -0.92
C MET A 136 0.58 17.24 0.38
N ALA A 137 0.31 15.94 0.37
CA ALA A 137 0.53 15.03 1.48
C ALA A 137 1.99 15.04 1.95
N LEU A 138 2.96 15.05 1.03
CA LEU A 138 4.38 15.17 1.35
C LEU A 138 4.67 16.49 2.09
N ASN A 139 4.11 17.62 1.66
CA ASN A 139 4.30 18.90 2.35
C ASN A 139 3.77 18.87 3.79
N TYR A 140 2.57 18.31 4.00
CA TYR A 140 2.02 18.13 5.36
C TYR A 140 2.87 17.18 6.20
N LEU A 141 3.42 16.13 5.59
CA LEU A 141 4.28 15.15 6.23
C LEU A 141 5.60 15.77 6.67
N GLN A 142 6.27 16.53 5.79
CA GLN A 142 7.49 17.28 6.08
C GLN A 142 7.24 18.30 7.20
N THR A 143 6.12 19.02 7.16
CA THR A 143 5.76 19.94 8.24
C THR A 143 5.56 19.19 9.56
N SER A 144 4.99 17.99 9.53
CA SER A 144 4.84 17.14 10.71
C SER A 144 6.21 16.66 11.24
N ILE A 145 7.13 16.28 10.35
CA ILE A 145 8.51 15.85 10.67
C ILE A 145 9.34 16.98 11.30
N GLN A 146 9.15 18.22 10.83
CA GLN A 146 9.81 19.39 11.43
C GLN A 146 9.32 19.63 12.87
N ARG A 147 8.07 19.30 13.18
CA ARG A 147 7.48 19.45 14.51
C ARG A 147 7.80 18.29 15.44
N CYS A 148 7.78 17.07 14.90
CA CYS A 148 7.91 15.82 15.63
C CYS A 148 8.93 14.93 14.89
N ARG A 149 9.84 14.26 15.61
CA ARG A 149 10.74 13.28 14.98
C ARG A 149 9.94 12.26 14.13
N PRO A 150 10.45 11.77 12.99
CA PRO A 150 9.76 10.81 12.11
C PRO A 150 9.17 9.61 12.85
N ASP A 151 9.94 9.14 13.82
CA ASP A 151 9.62 8.13 14.82
C ASP A 151 8.30 8.30 15.58
N ASN A 152 7.80 9.52 15.71
CA ASN A 152 6.58 9.85 16.43
C ASN A 152 5.40 10.14 15.50
N ILE A 153 5.53 9.81 14.21
CA ILE A 153 4.53 10.12 13.18
C ILE A 153 4.04 8.83 12.57
N TRP A 154 2.72 8.68 12.50
CA TRP A 154 2.09 7.67 11.65
C TRP A 154 1.53 8.31 10.40
N ILE A 155 1.58 7.56 9.31
CA ILE A 155 0.82 7.86 8.10
C ILE A 155 -0.19 6.76 7.86
N VAL A 156 -1.45 7.13 7.66
CA VAL A 156 -2.54 6.16 7.56
C VAL A 156 -3.43 6.49 6.36
N GLY A 157 -3.96 5.47 5.69
CA GLY A 157 -4.86 5.71 4.57
C GLY A 157 -5.67 4.51 4.16
N HIS A 158 -6.82 4.75 3.54
CA HIS A 158 -7.69 3.71 2.98
C HIS A 158 -7.91 3.89 1.48
N SER A 159 -7.93 2.80 0.71
CA SER A 159 -8.22 2.80 -0.72
C SER A 159 -7.33 3.83 -1.45
N LEU A 160 -7.90 4.81 -2.15
CA LEU A 160 -7.14 5.91 -2.75
C LEU A 160 -6.26 6.68 -1.76
N GLY A 161 -6.73 6.87 -0.52
CA GLY A 161 -5.96 7.51 0.55
C GLY A 161 -4.71 6.72 0.94
N ALA A 162 -4.77 5.39 0.88
CA ALA A 162 -3.60 4.54 1.08
C ALA A 162 -2.58 4.71 -0.05
N SER A 163 -3.02 4.88 -1.30
CA SER A 163 -2.15 5.23 -2.43
C SER A 163 -1.52 6.62 -2.29
N ILE A 164 -2.26 7.62 -1.80
CA ILE A 164 -1.72 8.97 -1.51
C ILE A 164 -0.59 8.86 -0.47
N ALA A 165 -0.83 8.10 0.60
CA ALA A 165 0.18 7.84 1.63
C ALA A 165 1.41 7.13 1.06
N LEU A 166 1.24 6.10 0.23
CA LEU A 166 2.34 5.40 -0.46
C LEU A 166 3.20 6.35 -1.29
N VAL A 167 2.58 7.21 -2.11
CA VAL A 167 3.29 8.20 -2.94
C VAL A 167 4.10 9.17 -2.07
N ALA A 168 3.49 9.68 -1.00
CA ALA A 168 4.13 10.63 -0.10
C ALA A 168 5.34 10.01 0.61
N VAL A 169 5.20 8.83 1.20
CA VAL A 169 6.30 8.17 1.92
C VAL A 169 7.41 7.75 0.98
N ARG A 170 7.10 7.22 -0.21
CA ARG A 170 8.14 6.85 -1.18
C ARG A 170 9.01 8.06 -1.55
N LYS A 171 8.40 9.23 -1.78
CA LYS A 171 9.14 10.47 -2.04
C LYS A 171 9.97 10.88 -0.83
N LEU A 172 9.40 10.85 0.37
CA LEU A 172 10.11 11.15 1.61
C LEU A 172 11.32 10.22 1.83
N THR A 173 11.15 8.90 1.71
CA THR A 173 12.23 7.93 1.89
C THR A 173 13.31 8.10 0.82
N ARG A 174 12.93 8.49 -0.40
CA ARG A 174 13.88 8.78 -1.49
C ARG A 174 14.69 10.05 -1.23
N GLU A 175 14.04 11.13 -0.79
CA GLU A 175 14.64 12.46 -0.66
C GLU A 175 15.36 12.65 0.68
N GLU A 176 14.79 12.13 1.76
CA GLU A 176 15.23 12.39 3.14
C GLU A 176 15.77 11.14 3.85
N ARG A 177 15.64 9.95 3.25
CA ARG A 177 16.04 8.65 3.83
C ARG A 177 15.38 8.32 5.18
N GLU A 178 14.22 8.92 5.43
CA GLU A 178 13.42 8.66 6.62
C GLU A 178 12.38 7.56 6.36
N ASN A 179 12.19 6.70 7.35
CA ASN A 179 11.19 5.63 7.32
C ASN A 179 10.07 5.96 8.31
N LEU A 180 8.85 6.02 7.81
CA LEU A 180 7.68 6.28 8.63
C LEU A 180 6.88 5.01 8.86
N GLU A 181 6.29 4.93 10.04
CA GLU A 181 5.30 3.90 10.29
C GLU A 181 4.02 4.19 9.50
N ALA A 182 3.67 3.26 8.62
CA ALA A 182 2.54 3.38 7.71
C ALA A 182 1.48 2.31 7.99
N HIS A 183 0.21 2.70 7.97
CA HIS A 183 -0.95 1.83 8.11
C HIS A 183 -1.86 1.99 6.89
N LEU A 184 -1.77 1.06 5.95
CA LEU A 184 -2.36 1.15 4.62
C LEU A 184 -3.48 0.12 4.46
N PHE A 185 -4.72 0.59 4.35
CA PHE A 185 -5.91 -0.24 4.22
C PHE A 185 -6.36 -0.33 2.77
N ASN A 186 -6.44 -1.54 2.22
CA ASN A 186 -6.85 -1.84 0.85
C ASN A 186 -6.30 -0.85 -0.19
N PRO A 187 -4.97 -0.58 -0.26
CA PRO A 187 -4.47 0.22 -1.37
C PRO A 187 -4.73 -0.52 -2.69
N PRO A 188 -5.23 0.18 -3.72
CA PRO A 188 -5.40 -0.41 -5.04
C PRO A 188 -4.03 -0.80 -5.62
N PHE A 189 -3.97 -1.96 -6.27
CA PHE A 189 -2.77 -2.47 -6.91
C PHE A 189 -3.08 -3.06 -8.27
N ILE A 190 -2.55 -2.42 -9.30
CA ILE A 190 -2.78 -2.79 -10.69
C ILE A 190 -1.53 -3.50 -11.17
N LEU A 191 -1.47 -4.82 -11.01
CA LEU A 191 -0.56 -5.61 -11.83
C LEU A 191 -1.23 -5.78 -13.20
N PRO A 192 -0.54 -5.54 -14.33
CA PRO A 192 -1.13 -5.75 -15.64
C PRO A 192 -1.59 -7.20 -15.78
N ARG A 193 -2.85 -7.40 -16.15
CA ARG A 193 -3.47 -8.72 -16.35
C ARG A 193 -2.68 -9.64 -17.31
N PHE A 194 -1.82 -9.07 -18.16
CA PHE A 194 -0.89 -9.81 -19.01
C PHE A 194 0.27 -10.48 -18.23
N LEU A 195 0.77 -9.85 -17.17
CA LEU A 195 1.65 -10.48 -16.20
C LEU A 195 0.88 -11.57 -15.44
N GLU A 196 -0.35 -11.34 -14.98
CA GLU A 196 -1.13 -12.42 -14.34
C GLU A 196 -1.31 -13.65 -15.25
N LEU A 197 -1.72 -13.49 -16.51
CA LEU A 197 -2.06 -14.63 -17.37
C LEU A 197 -0.85 -15.43 -17.86
N LYS A 198 0.30 -14.80 -18.13
CA LYS A 198 1.51 -15.53 -18.57
C LYS A 198 2.47 -15.87 -17.44
N PHE A 199 2.57 -15.04 -16.41
CA PHE A 199 3.42 -15.31 -15.26
C PHE A 199 2.83 -16.44 -14.42
N TYR A 200 1.51 -16.51 -14.17
CA TYR A 200 0.93 -17.61 -13.40
C TYR A 200 1.07 -18.98 -14.11
N GLU A 201 0.87 -19.03 -15.43
CA GLU A 201 1.02 -20.26 -16.22
C GLU A 201 2.48 -20.73 -16.35
N VAL A 202 3.41 -19.80 -16.59
CA VAL A 202 4.83 -20.13 -16.82
C VAL A 202 5.57 -20.31 -15.50
N PHE A 203 5.38 -19.41 -14.54
CA PHE A 203 6.03 -19.47 -13.24
C PHE A 203 5.41 -20.56 -12.34
N GLY A 204 4.11 -20.83 -12.46
CA GLY A 204 3.46 -21.96 -11.79
C GLY A 204 4.00 -23.33 -12.23
N LYS A 205 4.32 -23.50 -13.53
CA LYS A 205 4.99 -24.70 -14.05
C LYS A 205 6.44 -24.82 -13.55
N VAL A 206 7.15 -23.71 -13.44
CA VAL A 206 8.53 -23.69 -12.92
C VAL A 206 8.59 -24.00 -11.42
N LEU A 207 7.75 -23.35 -10.60
CA LEU A 207 7.68 -23.58 -9.16
C LEU A 207 7.22 -24.99 -8.78
N SER A 208 6.25 -25.56 -9.51
CA SER A 208 5.81 -26.94 -9.29
C SER A 208 6.87 -27.98 -9.65
N THR A 209 7.80 -27.63 -10.55
CA THR A 209 8.94 -28.49 -10.92
C THR A 209 10.06 -28.40 -9.89
N ILE A 210 10.34 -27.22 -9.35
CA ILE A 210 11.33 -27.00 -8.27
C ILE A 210 10.88 -27.64 -6.95
N ARG A 211 9.58 -27.53 -6.61
CA ARG A 211 9.00 -28.05 -5.36
C ARG A 211 8.97 -29.59 -5.29
N LYS A 212 9.13 -30.28 -6.41
CA LYS A 212 9.15 -31.75 -6.48
C LYS A 212 10.53 -32.37 -6.23
N GLY A 213 11.56 -31.58 -5.91
CA GLY A 213 12.83 -32.10 -5.38
C GLY A 213 13.66 -33.01 -6.31
N SER A 214 13.25 -33.21 -7.55
CA SER A 214 14.00 -34.03 -8.51
C SER A 214 15.07 -33.20 -9.23
N PHE A 215 16.16 -32.87 -8.53
CA PHE A 215 17.38 -32.43 -9.20
C PHE A 215 18.19 -33.66 -9.66
N SER A 216 17.78 -34.27 -10.78
CA SER A 216 18.62 -35.18 -11.57
C SER A 216 17.85 -35.72 -12.77
N LEU A 217 17.72 -34.94 -13.85
CA LEU A 217 17.52 -35.52 -15.19
C LEU A 217 18.31 -34.73 -16.25
N PRO A 218 19.24 -35.38 -16.97
CA PRO A 218 19.99 -34.76 -18.06
C PRO A 218 19.17 -34.84 -19.35
N PHE A 219 18.48 -33.78 -19.77
CA PHE A 219 17.79 -33.79 -21.07
C PHE A 219 17.80 -32.44 -21.83
N PRO A 220 18.11 -32.42 -23.15
CA PRO A 220 18.23 -31.22 -24.00
C PRO A 220 16.94 -30.41 -24.24
N GLN A 221 15.81 -30.82 -23.66
CA GLN A 221 14.49 -30.22 -23.91
C GLN A 221 14.21 -29.00 -23.01
N LEU A 222 14.94 -28.86 -21.90
CA LEU A 222 14.93 -27.65 -21.06
C LEU A 222 15.54 -26.45 -21.78
N GLU A 223 16.51 -26.67 -22.67
CA GLU A 223 17.12 -25.64 -23.51
C GLU A 223 16.08 -25.02 -24.45
N GLY A 224 15.19 -25.83 -25.01
CA GLY A 224 14.11 -25.39 -25.89
C GLY A 224 13.02 -24.59 -25.17
N ILE A 225 12.69 -24.98 -23.93
CA ILE A 225 11.74 -24.24 -23.08
C ILE A 225 12.38 -22.95 -22.59
N ARG A 226 13.66 -22.97 -22.16
CA ARG A 226 14.41 -21.78 -21.76
C ARG A 226 14.59 -20.80 -22.93
N LYS A 227 14.91 -21.29 -24.13
CA LYS A 227 14.97 -20.49 -25.37
C LYS A 227 13.58 -20.00 -25.81
N GLY A 228 12.52 -20.76 -25.54
CA GLY A 228 11.13 -20.32 -25.78
C GLY A 228 10.68 -19.23 -24.81
N ILE A 229 11.06 -19.34 -23.53
CA ILE A 229 10.85 -18.31 -22.51
C ILE A 229 11.68 -17.07 -22.84
N GLN A 230 12.97 -17.24 -23.11
CA GLN A 230 13.87 -16.16 -23.52
C GLN A 230 13.35 -15.49 -24.79
N GLY A 231 12.94 -16.23 -25.83
CA GLY A 231 12.36 -15.67 -27.05
C GLY A 231 11.00 -14.98 -26.84
N ALA A 232 10.18 -15.45 -25.90
CA ALA A 232 8.93 -14.77 -25.52
C ALA A 232 9.21 -13.48 -24.73
N CYS A 233 10.19 -13.50 -23.83
CA CYS A 233 10.66 -12.35 -23.08
C CYS A 233 11.34 -11.32 -23.98
N ASP A 234 12.19 -11.77 -24.91
CA ASP A 234 12.90 -10.95 -25.88
C ASP A 234 11.93 -10.38 -26.91
N SER A 235 10.92 -11.14 -27.37
CA SER A 235 9.89 -10.60 -28.26
C SER A 235 8.93 -9.64 -27.55
N VAL A 236 8.69 -9.80 -26.25
CA VAL A 236 7.99 -8.80 -25.43
C VAL A 236 8.89 -7.58 -25.21
N ALA A 237 10.18 -7.77 -24.91
CA ALA A 237 11.17 -6.70 -24.77
C ALA A 237 11.32 -5.87 -26.05
N LEU A 238 11.36 -6.55 -27.20
CA LEU A 238 11.50 -5.99 -28.53
C LEU A 238 10.20 -5.31 -29.01
N ARG A 239 9.03 -5.92 -28.75
CA ARG A 239 7.72 -5.31 -29.08
C ARG A 239 7.33 -4.17 -28.16
N MET A 240 7.92 -4.10 -26.97
CA MET A 240 7.60 -3.08 -25.97
C MET A 240 8.70 -2.01 -25.78
N GLY A 241 9.80 -2.06 -26.54
CA GLY A 241 10.79 -0.99 -26.55
C GLY A 241 11.68 -0.91 -25.30
N LEU A 242 12.11 -2.05 -24.74
CA LEU A 242 13.07 -2.14 -23.63
C LEU A 242 14.51 -1.72 -24.02
N GLN A 243 14.69 -0.64 -24.78
CA GLN A 243 16.02 -0.13 -25.15
C GLN A 243 16.70 0.66 -24.01
N ASP A 244 15.96 1.04 -22.96
CA ASP A 244 16.48 1.86 -21.87
C ASP A 244 16.79 1.01 -20.62
N GLU A 245 17.88 0.25 -20.70
CA GLU A 245 18.38 -0.55 -19.57
C GLU A 245 18.72 0.33 -18.35
N ASN A 246 19.13 1.58 -18.58
CA ASN A 246 19.45 2.53 -17.51
C ASN A 246 18.19 2.85 -16.70
N LYS A 247 17.06 3.09 -17.35
CA LYS A 247 15.78 3.33 -16.66
C LYS A 247 15.28 2.13 -15.86
N LEU A 248 15.53 0.90 -16.33
CA LEU A 248 15.26 -0.32 -15.55
C LEU A 248 16.13 -0.38 -14.29
N LEU A 249 17.43 -0.07 -14.42
CA LEU A 249 18.37 -0.03 -13.30
C LEU A 249 17.99 1.05 -12.29
N ASP A 250 17.53 2.22 -12.74
CA ASP A 250 17.06 3.31 -11.88
C ASP A 250 15.82 2.89 -11.08
N LEU A 251 14.83 2.26 -11.73
CA LEU A 251 13.63 1.76 -11.04
C LEU A 251 13.97 0.66 -10.03
N TYR A 252 14.86 -0.25 -10.39
CA TYR A 252 15.33 -1.29 -9.48
C TYR A 252 16.05 -0.68 -8.27
N SER A 253 16.94 0.29 -8.50
CA SER A 253 17.68 0.97 -7.45
C SER A 253 16.75 1.75 -6.51
N GLU A 254 15.74 2.45 -7.05
CA GLU A 254 14.71 3.11 -6.26
C GLU A 254 13.93 2.10 -5.41
N PHE A 255 13.53 0.98 -6.00
CA PHE A 255 12.78 -0.07 -5.32
C PHE A 255 13.58 -0.72 -4.18
N ILE A 256 14.86 -1.01 -4.39
CA ILE A 256 15.76 -1.52 -3.35
C ILE A 256 16.02 -0.47 -2.26
N GLY A 257 16.08 0.81 -2.62
CA GLY A 257 16.20 1.91 -1.65
C GLY A 257 15.06 1.96 -0.63
N LEU A 258 13.89 1.45 -0.98
CA LEU A 258 12.73 1.31 -0.08
C LEU A 258 12.82 0.07 0.82
N GLY A 259 13.84 -0.79 0.68
CA GLY A 259 13.92 -2.09 1.36
C GLY A 259 13.94 -2.02 2.89
N ASN A 260 14.37 -0.88 3.45
CA ASN A 260 14.37 -0.64 4.90
C ASN A 260 13.02 -0.15 5.44
N TRP A 261 12.10 0.24 4.54
CA TRP A 261 10.76 0.68 4.90
C TRP A 261 9.77 -0.48 4.80
N ILE A 262 9.15 -0.83 5.94
CA ILE A 262 8.22 -1.95 6.05
C ILE A 262 6.85 -1.42 6.49
N PRO A 263 5.94 -1.05 5.57
CA PRO A 263 4.61 -0.59 5.91
C PRO A 263 3.72 -1.71 6.45
N ASN A 264 2.76 -1.37 7.31
CA ASN A 264 1.67 -2.28 7.67
C ASN A 264 0.58 -2.21 6.61
N LEU A 265 0.33 -3.35 5.95
CA LEU A 265 -0.58 -3.45 4.83
C LEU A 265 -1.77 -4.34 5.21
N TYR A 266 -2.98 -3.78 5.18
CA TYR A 266 -4.21 -4.46 5.55
C TYR A 266 -5.03 -4.69 4.28
N VAL A 267 -5.21 -5.94 3.89
CA VAL A 267 -5.88 -6.29 2.62
C VAL A 267 -7.07 -7.20 2.86
N ASN A 268 -8.20 -6.86 2.28
CA ASN A 268 -9.37 -7.74 2.22
C ASN A 268 -9.23 -8.71 1.04
N LYS A 269 -9.26 -10.02 1.30
CA LYS A 269 -9.17 -11.04 0.24
C LYS A 269 -10.36 -11.01 -0.71
N LYS A 270 -11.53 -10.53 -0.26
CA LYS A 270 -12.74 -10.42 -1.07
C LYS A 270 -12.81 -9.12 -1.86
N ASP A 271 -11.87 -8.20 -1.66
CA ASP A 271 -11.77 -6.98 -2.46
C ASP A 271 -11.04 -7.33 -3.77
N PRO A 272 -11.75 -7.36 -4.92
CA PRO A 272 -11.17 -7.79 -6.19
C PRO A 272 -10.08 -6.83 -6.71
N ILE A 273 -10.01 -5.61 -6.16
CA ILE A 273 -9.02 -4.60 -6.52
C ILE A 273 -7.74 -4.78 -5.71
N CYS A 274 -7.89 -4.91 -4.40
CA CYS A 274 -6.76 -4.78 -3.48
C CYS A 274 -6.12 -6.13 -3.15
N CYS A 275 -6.85 -7.24 -3.37
CA CYS A 275 -6.33 -8.60 -3.12
C CYS A 275 -5.11 -8.97 -3.96
N THR A 276 -4.86 -8.27 -5.07
CA THR A 276 -3.69 -8.46 -5.95
C THR A 276 -2.36 -8.21 -5.21
N TYR A 277 -2.34 -7.39 -4.15
CA TYR A 277 -1.16 -7.22 -3.28
C TYR A 277 -0.71 -8.53 -2.63
N ILE A 278 -1.64 -9.46 -2.36
CA ILE A 278 -1.32 -10.76 -1.76
C ILE A 278 -0.43 -11.54 -2.72
N SER A 279 -0.90 -11.75 -3.95
CA SER A 279 -0.17 -12.45 -5.00
C SER A 279 1.16 -11.76 -5.35
N TYR A 280 1.18 -10.42 -5.35
CA TYR A 280 2.39 -9.64 -5.58
C TYR A 280 3.47 -9.88 -4.53
N LEU A 281 3.14 -9.77 -3.23
CA LEU A 281 4.10 -9.97 -2.14
C LEU A 281 4.56 -11.43 -2.06
N GLU A 282 3.69 -12.40 -2.35
CA GLU A 282 4.06 -13.82 -2.46
C GLU A 282 5.06 -14.04 -3.61
N THR A 283 4.85 -13.40 -4.75
CA THR A 283 5.76 -13.45 -5.90
C THR A 283 7.13 -12.87 -5.54
N LEU A 284 7.16 -11.70 -4.88
CA LEU A 284 8.40 -11.09 -4.41
C LEU A 284 9.18 -11.99 -3.46
N LYS A 285 8.50 -12.63 -2.50
CA LYS A 285 9.11 -13.58 -1.57
C LYS A 285 9.76 -14.75 -2.32
N GLY A 286 9.12 -15.25 -3.36
CA GLY A 286 9.67 -16.28 -4.24
C GLY A 286 10.88 -15.80 -5.06
N ILE A 287 10.90 -14.54 -5.48
CA ILE A 287 12.04 -13.94 -6.19
C ILE A 287 13.24 -13.79 -5.25
N TYR A 288 13.06 -13.22 -4.05
CA TYR A 288 14.14 -12.99 -3.09
C TYR A 288 14.77 -14.28 -2.54
N GLY A 289 14.07 -15.41 -2.58
CA GLY A 289 14.62 -16.72 -2.19
C GLY A 289 15.54 -17.37 -3.23
N GLN A 290 16.12 -16.60 -4.14
CA GLN A 290 16.95 -17.06 -5.26
C GLN A 290 18.34 -16.41 -5.20
N GLU A 291 19.30 -16.89 -6.00
CA GLU A 291 20.61 -16.26 -6.12
C GLU A 291 20.51 -14.82 -6.65
N SER A 292 21.40 -13.93 -6.20
CA SER A 292 21.32 -12.48 -6.46
C SER A 292 21.23 -12.10 -7.94
N HIS A 293 21.90 -12.84 -8.84
CA HIS A 293 21.82 -12.60 -10.28
C HIS A 293 20.40 -12.86 -10.83
N LEU A 294 19.74 -13.93 -10.37
CA LEU A 294 18.38 -14.29 -10.77
C LEU A 294 17.34 -13.32 -10.21
N VAL A 295 17.60 -12.71 -9.04
CA VAL A 295 16.74 -11.69 -8.45
C VAL A 295 16.62 -10.48 -9.37
N GLN A 296 17.76 -9.94 -9.84
CA GLN A 296 17.79 -8.78 -10.72
C GLN A 296 17.08 -9.08 -12.05
N GLU A 297 17.36 -10.24 -12.65
CA GLU A 297 16.73 -10.67 -13.91
C GLU A 297 15.21 -10.82 -13.76
N LYS A 298 14.74 -11.44 -12.67
CA LYS A 298 13.31 -11.62 -12.40
C LYS A 298 12.58 -10.31 -12.09
N MET A 299 13.26 -9.38 -11.42
CA MET A 299 12.73 -8.05 -11.12
C MET A 299 12.54 -7.19 -12.37
N LYS A 300 13.37 -7.38 -13.41
CA LYS A 300 13.17 -6.70 -14.71
C LYS A 300 11.76 -6.94 -15.25
N TYR A 301 11.25 -8.18 -15.19
CA TYR A 301 9.88 -8.49 -15.67
C TYR A 301 8.78 -7.78 -14.89
N LEU A 302 9.00 -7.55 -13.60
CA LEU A 302 8.05 -6.85 -12.75
C LEU A 302 7.97 -5.36 -13.09
N PHE A 303 9.10 -4.74 -13.45
CA PHE A 303 9.18 -3.34 -13.88
C PHE A 303 8.96 -3.12 -15.37
N CYS A 304 8.97 -4.18 -16.19
CA CYS A 304 8.82 -4.07 -17.65
C CYS A 304 7.60 -3.24 -18.02
N PHE A 305 6.44 -3.51 -17.40
CA PHE A 305 5.23 -2.73 -17.71
C PHE A 305 5.40 -1.24 -17.43
N GLU A 306 6.04 -0.89 -16.32
CA GLU A 306 6.26 0.51 -15.90
C GLU A 306 7.18 1.23 -16.86
N VAL A 307 8.28 0.58 -17.28
CA VAL A 307 9.22 1.13 -18.25
C VAL A 307 8.56 1.41 -19.59
N VAL A 308 7.80 0.44 -20.10
CA VAL A 308 7.11 0.48 -21.39
C VAL A 308 6.07 1.59 -21.42
N ASN A 309 5.36 1.79 -20.32
CA ASN A 309 4.36 2.85 -20.21
C ASN A 309 4.95 4.19 -19.75
N ASN A 310 6.26 4.28 -19.54
CA ASN A 310 6.93 5.43 -18.93
C ASN A 310 6.24 5.87 -17.62
N LYS A 311 5.89 4.90 -16.78
CA LYS A 311 5.23 5.07 -15.49
C LYS A 311 6.21 4.73 -14.37
N THR A 312 6.01 5.39 -13.23
CA THR A 312 6.76 5.11 -12.01
C THR A 312 5.89 4.18 -11.15
N PRO A 313 6.47 3.11 -10.57
CA PRO A 313 5.76 2.11 -9.78
C PRO A 313 5.37 2.60 -8.37
N TRP A 314 4.58 3.67 -8.27
CA TRP A 314 4.18 4.26 -6.98
C TRP A 314 3.41 3.31 -6.06
N HIS A 315 2.78 2.29 -6.65
CA HIS A 315 1.99 1.29 -5.97
C HIS A 315 2.81 0.05 -5.56
N MET A 316 4.08 -0.03 -5.91
CA MET A 316 4.91 -1.19 -5.55
C MET A 316 5.64 -0.93 -4.23
N VAL A 317 5.81 -1.96 -3.41
CA VAL A 317 6.67 -1.93 -2.21
C VAL A 317 7.52 -3.19 -2.14
N PRO A 318 8.79 -3.11 -1.69
CA PRO A 318 9.68 -4.27 -1.64
C PRO A 318 9.31 -5.26 -0.55
N SER A 319 8.74 -4.78 0.55
CA SER A 319 8.28 -5.60 1.67
C SER A 319 7.13 -4.91 2.39
N ALA A 320 6.34 -5.66 3.16
CA ALA A 320 5.26 -5.13 4.00
C ALA A 320 4.88 -6.14 5.09
N ASN A 321 4.40 -5.64 6.23
CA ASN A 321 3.70 -6.44 7.23
C ASN A 321 2.25 -6.66 6.75
N LEU A 322 2.03 -7.69 5.94
CA LEU A 322 0.73 -8.01 5.38
C LEU A 322 -0.19 -8.67 6.42
N THR A 323 -1.36 -8.07 6.66
CA THR A 323 -2.48 -8.77 7.29
C THR A 323 -3.63 -8.91 6.32
N VAL A 324 -4.10 -10.14 6.14
CA VAL A 324 -5.23 -10.46 5.26
C VAL A 324 -6.48 -10.66 6.12
N ALA A 325 -7.51 -9.85 5.88
CA ALA A 325 -8.81 -10.06 6.50
C ALA A 325 -9.54 -11.21 5.77
N VAL A 326 -9.86 -12.27 6.52
CA VAL A 326 -10.76 -13.34 6.09
C VAL A 326 -12.11 -13.02 6.73
N THR A 327 -13.00 -12.36 5.99
CA THR A 327 -14.39 -12.25 6.43
C THR A 327 -15.05 -13.60 6.15
N ASP A 328 -15.09 -14.49 7.13
CA ASP A 328 -16.07 -15.58 7.11
C ASP A 328 -17.47 -14.95 7.16
N GLN A 329 -18.37 -15.48 6.31
CA GLN A 329 -19.74 -14.99 6.15
C GLN A 329 -20.57 -15.13 7.43
#